data_AF-A0A1L5L0K0-F1
#
_entry.id   AF-A0A1L5L0K0-F1
#
_cell.length_a   1.000
_cell.length_b   1.000
_cell.length_c   1.000
_cell.angle_alpha   90.00
_cell.angle_beta   90.00
_cell.angle_gamma   90.00
#
_symmetry.space_group_name_H-M   'P 1'
#
loop_
_entity.id
_entity.type
_entity.pdbx_description
1 polymer ?
#
loop_
_entity_poly.entity_id
_entity_poly.type
_entity_poly.pdbx_seq_one_letter_code
_entity_poly.pdbx_strand_id
1 'polypeptide(L)' 'MSKPLENYIIRIKSSIDQFDNEGVIREEDRDHIELMTRGSFTKKNGSYYISYKETVS' A
#
# COMPACT_ATOMS: atom_id res chain seq x y z
N MET A 1 31.00 -0.96 -3.64
CA MET A 1 30.03 -1.09 -2.53
C MET A 1 28.82 -1.86 -3.03
N SER A 2 28.57 -3.06 -2.51
CA SER A 2 27.37 -3.83 -2.86
C SER A 2 26.14 -3.08 -2.40
N LYS A 3 25.14 -2.91 -3.28
CA LYS A 3 23.84 -2.36 -2.88
C LYS A 3 23.28 -3.23 -1.74
N PRO A 4 22.70 -2.65 -0.69
CA PRO A 4 22.05 -3.45 0.33
C PRO A 4 20.94 -4.28 -0.33
N LEU A 5 20.77 -5.51 0.13
CA LEU A 5 19.68 -6.38 -0.29
C LEU A 5 18.38 -5.86 0.35
N GLU A 6 17.86 -4.74 -0.17
CA GLU A 6 16.66 -4.07 0.33
C GLU A 6 15.39 -4.81 -0.14
N ASN A 7 15.12 -5.97 0.48
CA ASN A 7 13.93 -6.78 0.22
C ASN A 7 13.05 -6.84 1.47
N TYR A 8 12.44 -5.71 1.81
CA TYR A 8 11.42 -5.64 2.86
C TYR A 8 10.13 -6.34 2.42
N ILE A 9 9.43 -6.94 3.38
CA ILE A 9 8.01 -7.27 3.22
C ILE A 9 7.25 -5.98 3.47
N ILE A 10 6.49 -5.53 2.48
CA ILE A 10 5.65 -4.34 2.54
C ILE A 10 4.21 -4.82 2.62
N ARG A 11 3.48 -4.33 3.63
CA ARG A 11 2.06 -4.60 3.84
C ARG A 11 1.30 -3.28 3.75
N ILE A 12 0.48 -3.13 2.72
CA ILE A 12 -0.36 -1.95 2.49
C ILE A 12 -1.80 -2.34 2.82
N LYS A 13 -2.42 -1.60 3.74
CA LYS A 13 -3.82 -1.77 4.12
C LYS A 13 -4.58 -0.52 3.72
N SER A 14 -5.68 -0.69 3.01
CA SER A 14 -6.57 0.39 2.59
C SER A 14 -8.01 0.02 2.88
N SER A 15 -8.83 1.04 3.11
CA SER A 15 -10.29 0.95 3.17
C SER A 15 -10.87 1.97 2.21
N ILE A 16 -11.81 1.57 1.38
CA ILE A 16 -12.53 2.45 0.46
C ILE A 16 -13.96 2.58 0.98
N ASP A 17 -14.34 3.83 1.27
CA ASP A 17 -15.71 4.17 1.63
C ASP A 17 -16.51 4.38 0.35
N GLN A 18 -17.48 3.51 0.09
CA GLN A 18 -18.47 3.73 -0.96
C GLN A 18 -19.67 4.48 -0.38
N PHE A 19 -20.00 5.61 -0.98
CA PHE A 19 -21.21 6.37 -0.63
C PHE A 19 -22.38 5.82 -1.44
N ASP A 20 -23.50 5.53 -0.78
CA ASP A 20 -24.73 5.26 -1.48
C ASP A 20 -25.32 6.55 -2.10
N ASN A 21 -26.45 6.41 -2.81
CA ASN A 21 -27.13 7.54 -3.45
C ASN A 21 -27.63 8.61 -2.46
N GLU A 22 -27.67 8.30 -1.16
CA GLU A 22 -28.06 9.22 -0.08
C GLU A 22 -26.84 9.85 0.61
N GLY A 23 -25.62 9.52 0.15
CA GLY A 23 -24.38 10.01 0.75
C GLY A 23 -24.05 9.35 2.09
N VAL A 24 -24.64 8.19 2.38
CA VAL A 24 -24.39 7.43 3.59
C VAL A 24 -23.31 6.38 3.31
N ILE A 25 -22.35 6.25 4.22
CA ILE A 25 -21.38 5.15 4.24
C ILE A 25 -21.94 4.08 5.16
N ARG A 26 -22.12 2.87 4.65
CA ARG A 26 -22.48 1.71 5.45
C ARG A 26 -21.25 0.85 5.63
N GLU A 27 -21.01 0.32 6.83
CA GLU A 27 -19.83 -0.52 7.08
C GLU A 27 -19.81 -1.78 6.20
N GLU A 28 -20.99 -2.29 5.83
CA GLU A 28 -21.15 -3.41 4.90
C GLU A 28 -20.67 -3.10 3.47
N ASP A 29 -20.64 -1.82 3.09
CA ASP A 29 -20.19 -1.33 1.78
C ASP A 29 -18.72 -0.85 1.80
N ARG A 30 -18.02 -0.99 2.94
CA ARG A 30 -16.62 -0.62 3.06
C ARG A 30 -15.73 -1.73 2.51
N ASP A 31 -15.09 -1.46 1.38
CA ASP A 31 -14.12 -2.38 0.81
C ASP A 31 -12.80 -2.30 1.58
N HIS A 32 -12.29 -3.45 2.00
CA HIS A 32 -10.97 -3.57 2.60
C HIS A 32 -10.00 -4.21 1.62
N ILE A 33 -8.91 -3.51 1.33
CA ILE A 33 -7.85 -3.97 0.43
C ILE A 33 -6.58 -4.19 1.24
N GLU A 34 -6.00 -5.37 1.13
CA GLU A 34 -4.69 -5.67 1.67
C GLU A 34 -3.74 -6.18 0.59
N LEU A 35 -2.63 -5.47 0.38
CA LEU A 35 -1.54 -5.89 -0.49
C LEU A 35 -0.33 -6.28 0.35
N MET A 36 0.18 -7.48 0.12
CA MET A 36 1.49 -7.90 0.61
C MET A 36 2.43 -8.05 -0.58
N THR A 37 3.55 -7.33 -0.55
CA THR A 37 4.55 -7.35 -1.63
C THR A 37 5.96 -7.30 -1.05
N ARG A 38 6.96 -7.44 -1.92
CA ARG A 38 8.37 -7.19 -1.60
C ARG A 38 8.84 -5.92 -2.28
N GLY A 39 9.71 -5.19 -1.60
CA GLY A 39 10.26 -3.96 -2.14
C GLY A 39 11.33 -3.34 -1.27
N SER A 40 11.69 -2.11 -1.59
CA SER A 40 12.79 -1.40 -0.96
C SER A 40 12.30 -0.22 -0.12
N PHE A 41 13.08 0.14 0.90
CA PHE A 41 12.85 1.30 1.76
C PHE A 41 14.15 2.10 1.86
N THR A 42 14.15 3.33 1.34
CA THR A 42 15.37 4.17 1.26
C THR A 42 15.13 5.58 1.77
N LYS A 43 16.17 6.21 2.31
CA LYS A 43 16.18 7.64 2.64
C LYS A 43 16.98 8.40 1.58
N LYS A 44 16.40 9.43 0.96
CA LYS A 44 17.06 10.32 0.01
C LYS A 44 16.70 11.77 0.32
N ASN A 45 17.70 12.65 0.42
CA ASN A 45 17.54 14.08 0.69
C ASN A 45 16.61 14.39 1.89
N GLY A 46 16.66 13.57 2.94
CA GLY A 46 15.82 13.73 4.14
C GLY A 46 14.45 13.06 4.07
N SER A 47 13.99 12.66 2.88
CA SER A 47 12.70 11.98 2.66
C SER A 47 12.86 10.46 2.61
N TYR A 48 11.82 9.74 3.01
CA TYR A 48 11.75 8.27 2.91
C TYR A 48 10.92 7.84 1.71
N TYR A 49 11.37 6.80 1.03
CA TYR A 49 10.74 6.25 -0.17
C TYR A 49 10.55 4.75 0.01
N ILE A 50 9.35 4.28 -0.29
CA ILE A 50 9.03 2.86 -0.44
C ILE A 50 8.88 2.61 -1.94
N SER A 51 9.54 1.58 -2.47
CA SER A 51 9.34 1.14 -3.86
C SER A 51 8.97 -0.33 -3.90
N TYR A 52 7.97 -0.68 -4.70
CA TYR A 52 7.47 -2.05 -4.84
C TYR A 52 6.92 -2.25 -6.25
N LYS A 53 6.73 -3.52 -6.64
CA LYS A 53 6.02 -3.88 -7.86
C LYS A 53 4.69 -4.53 -7.48
N GLU A 54 3.64 -4.12 -8.16
CA GLU A 54 2.34 -4.80 -8.14
C GLU A 54 2.29 -5.76 -9.32
N THR A 55 1.71 -6.94 -9.12
CA THR A 55 1.37 -7.85 -10.21
C THR A 55 -0.15 -7.91 -10.23
N VAL A 56 -0.76 -7.36 -11.27
CA VAL A 56 -2.18 -7.57 -11.51
C VAL A 56 -2.30 -8.97 -12.10
N SER A 57 -2.83 -9.92 -11.33
CA SER A 57 -3.13 -11.28 -11.79
C SER A 57 -4.36 -11.29 -12.67
#